data_AF-A0A6N2KK03-F1
#
_entry.id   AF-A0A6N2KK03-F1
#
_cell.length_a   1.000
_cell.length_b   1.000
_cell.length_c   1.000
_cell.angle_alpha   90.00
_cell.angle_beta   90.00
_cell.angle_gamma   90.00
#
_symmetry.space_group_name_H-M   'P 1'
#
loop_
_entity.id
_entity.type
_entity.pdbx_description
1 polymer ?
#
loop_
_entity_poly.entity_id
_entity_poly.type
_entity_poly.pdbx_seq_one_letter_code
_entity_poly.pdbx_strand_id
1 'polypeptide(L)'
;MALKLLSKLRHQNLQITLYRNHHQLLAATRLFSDRPVSNLSTTDDIKFIIKNKPQTTTSSLKQHELAKFAAISDTWWDSEGPFKPLHVMNPTRIAFIRSTLCRHFSKDPNCARPFEGLKIVDVGCGGGILSEPLARMGAAVTGVDAVEKNINVARLHAALLLT
;
A
#
# COMPACT_ATOMS: atom_id res chain seq x y z
N MET A 1 31.09 -21.65 -15.55
CA MET A 1 30.74 -20.55 -16.48
C MET A 1 29.76 -19.54 -15.89
N ALA A 2 28.89 -19.93 -14.94
CA ALA A 2 27.92 -19.05 -14.26
C ALA A 2 28.51 -17.99 -13.30
N LEU A 3 29.75 -18.18 -12.82
CA LEU A 3 30.40 -17.27 -11.85
C LEU A 3 30.92 -15.95 -12.44
N LYS A 4 30.88 -15.76 -13.76
CA LYS A 4 31.27 -14.49 -14.41
C LYS A 4 30.08 -13.57 -14.76
N LEU A 5 28.83 -14.00 -14.49
CA LEU A 5 27.63 -13.19 -14.75
C LEU A 5 27.14 -12.43 -13.51
N LEU A 6 27.63 -12.79 -12.31
CA LEU A 6 27.18 -12.24 -11.03
C LEU A 6 27.82 -10.88 -10.65
N SER A 7 28.71 -10.31 -11.48
CA SER A 7 29.35 -9.02 -11.20
C SER A 7 28.65 -7.80 -11.85
N LYS A 8 27.47 -7.97 -12.46
CA LYS A 8 26.84 -6.91 -13.28
C LYS A 8 25.45 -6.41 -12.87
N LEU A 9 24.88 -6.79 -11.72
CA LEU A 9 23.59 -6.25 -11.28
C LEU A 9 23.71 -5.60 -9.91
N ARG A 10 24.14 -4.33 -9.96
CA ARG A 10 24.36 -3.42 -8.83
C ARG A 10 23.03 -2.77 -8.43
N HIS A 11 22.63 -2.96 -7.17
CA HIS A 11 21.65 -2.24 -6.35
C HIS A 11 20.35 -1.72 -7.00
N GLN A 12 19.24 -2.41 -6.74
CA GLN A 12 17.88 -1.86 -6.88
C GLN A 12 17.27 -1.74 -5.47
N ASN A 13 17.19 -0.52 -4.93
CA ASN A 13 16.39 -0.23 -3.73
C ASN A 13 14.89 -0.26 -4.13
N LEU A 14 14.21 -1.41 -4.01
CA LEU A 14 12.75 -1.42 -4.03
C LEU A 14 12.25 -0.82 -2.70
N GLN A 15 11.70 0.38 -2.75
CA GLN A 15 10.99 1.01 -1.63
C GLN A 15 9.53 0.58 -1.68
N ILE A 16 9.20 -0.55 -1.04
CA ILE A 16 7.82 -0.90 -0.70
C ILE A 16 7.60 -0.48 0.75
N THR A 17 6.75 0.52 0.98
CA THR A 17 6.36 0.93 2.33
C THR A 17 5.03 0.28 2.67
N LEU A 18 5.02 -0.68 3.59
CA LEU A 18 3.80 -1.36 4.03
C LEU A 18 3.37 -0.84 5.39
N TYR A 19 2.13 -0.37 5.51
CA TYR A 19 1.59 0.20 6.76
C TYR A 19 0.54 -0.73 7.38
N ARG A 20 0.55 -0.82 8.71
CA ARG A 20 -0.52 -1.46 9.52
C ARG A 20 -1.30 -0.35 10.21
N ASN A 21 -2.63 -0.37 10.13
CA ASN A 21 -3.46 0.50 10.96
C ASN A 21 -3.31 0.10 12.45
N HIS A 22 -2.49 0.85 13.20
CA HIS A 22 -2.54 0.83 14.66
C HIS A 22 -3.66 1.75 15.12
N HIS A 23 -4.62 1.20 15.86
CA HIS A 23 -5.51 2.00 16.70
C HIS A 23 -4.67 2.69 17.78
N GLN A 24 -4.30 3.94 17.54
CA GLN A 24 -4.10 4.93 18.59
C GLN A 24 -4.65 6.26 18.06
N LEU A 25 -5.82 6.62 18.60
CA LEU A 25 -6.44 7.91 18.40
C LEU A 25 -5.48 9.02 18.80
N LEU A 26 -5.12 9.91 17.86
CA LEU A 26 -5.00 11.34 18.14
C LEU A 26 -5.42 12.15 16.88
N ALA A 27 -6.54 12.84 17.06
CA ALA A 27 -7.00 14.07 16.41
C ALA A 27 -7.06 14.14 14.86
N ALA A 28 -8.30 14.12 14.37
CA ALA A 28 -8.66 14.70 13.09
C ALA A 28 -8.27 16.19 13.00
N THR A 29 -7.76 16.57 11.83
CA THR A 29 -8.23 17.67 10.95
C THR A 29 -7.02 18.32 10.27
N ARG A 30 -6.79 18.01 8.99
CA ARG A 30 -6.16 18.97 8.08
C ARG A 30 -6.91 18.93 6.76
N LEU A 31 -7.99 19.71 6.70
CA LEU A 31 -8.31 20.44 5.48
C LEU A 31 -7.06 21.26 5.15
N PHE A 32 -6.48 21.05 3.97
CA PHE A 32 -5.41 21.92 3.48
C PHE A 32 -5.96 23.34 3.39
N SER A 33 -5.50 24.22 4.29
CA SER A 33 -5.72 25.66 4.22
C SER A 33 -4.36 26.32 4.34
N ASP A 34 -3.94 27.00 3.26
CA ASP A 34 -2.64 27.66 3.14
C ASP A 34 -2.59 29.03 3.86
N ARG A 35 -3.37 29.24 4.93
CA ARG A 35 -3.31 30.50 5.70
C ARG A 35 -2.39 30.35 6.93
N PRO A 36 -1.46 31.30 7.16
CA PRO A 36 -0.66 31.30 8.36
C PRO A 36 -1.56 31.59 9.57
N VAL A 37 -1.37 30.82 10.65
CA VAL A 37 -2.08 30.98 11.91
C VAL A 37 -1.60 32.27 12.58
N SER A 38 -2.46 33.29 12.65
CA SER A 38 -2.25 34.45 13.51
C SER A 38 -2.59 34.10 14.96
N ASN A 39 -1.79 34.60 15.90
CA ASN A 39 -1.83 34.28 17.32
C ASN A 39 -3.24 34.31 17.93
N LEU A 40 -3.61 33.20 18.58
CA LEU A 40 -4.89 33.01 19.26
C LEU A 40 -4.89 33.76 20.59
N SER A 41 -5.71 34.80 20.69
CA SER A 41 -6.09 35.41 21.96
C SER A 41 -7.59 35.27 22.15
N THR A 42 -7.96 34.67 23.29
CA THR A 42 -9.14 34.92 24.14
C THR A 42 -9.95 33.66 24.47
N THR A 43 -10.32 33.57 25.74
CA THR A 43 -10.97 32.48 26.49
C THR A 43 -12.28 31.90 25.94
N ASP A 44 -12.82 32.44 24.84
CA ASP A 44 -14.08 31.98 24.25
C ASP A 44 -13.92 30.68 23.44
N ASP A 45 -12.71 30.39 22.95
CA ASP A 45 -12.40 29.17 22.18
C ASP A 45 -12.51 27.90 23.02
N ILE A 46 -12.24 27.99 24.33
CA ILE A 46 -12.27 26.83 25.25
C ILE A 46 -13.70 26.34 25.46
N LYS A 47 -14.70 27.24 25.48
CA LYS A 47 -16.13 26.86 25.59
C LYS A 47 -16.64 26.15 24.34
N PHE A 48 -16.09 26.46 23.17
CA PHE A 48 -16.44 25.78 21.92
C PHE A 48 -15.89 24.35 21.87
N ILE A 49 -14.66 24.14 22.36
CA ILE A 49 -14.00 22.82 22.38
C ILE A 49 -14.75 21.83 23.29
N ILE A 50 -15.23 22.28 24.46
CA ILE A 50 -15.91 21.40 25.44
C ILE A 50 -17.30 20.95 24.97
N LYS A 51 -17.94 21.68 24.03
CA LYS A 51 -19.30 21.36 23.56
C LYS A 51 -19.35 20.24 22.51
N ASN A 52 -18.21 19.87 21.92
CA ASN A 52 -18.13 18.82 20.91
C ASN A 52 -17.66 17.50 21.54
N LYS A 53 -18.63 16.70 21.98
CA LYS A 53 -18.42 15.29 22.37
C LYS A 53 -17.63 14.58 21.25
N PRO A 54 -16.51 13.88 21.55
CA PRO A 54 -15.77 13.15 20.52
C PRO A 54 -16.73 12.16 19.86
N GLN A 55 -17.02 12.39 18.58
CA GLN A 55 -17.80 11.48 17.76
C GLN A 55 -17.01 10.18 17.68
N THR A 56 -17.50 9.14 18.35
CA THR A 56 -16.95 7.79 18.24
C THR A 56 -17.18 7.30 16.82
N THR A 57 -16.16 7.39 15.97
CA THR A 57 -16.22 6.87 14.61
C THR A 57 -16.26 5.35 14.65
N THR A 58 -17.39 4.76 14.26
CA THR A 58 -17.52 3.31 14.11
C THR A 58 -16.67 2.82 12.94
N SER A 59 -15.86 1.80 13.16
CA SER A 59 -15.03 1.19 12.11
C SER A 59 -15.91 0.44 11.08
N SER A 60 -15.54 0.51 9.80
CA SER A 60 -16.18 -0.27 8.72
C SER A 60 -15.66 -1.72 8.62
N LEU A 61 -14.68 -2.10 9.44
CA LEU A 61 -14.08 -3.43 9.42
C LEU A 61 -15.02 -4.49 9.99
N LYS A 62 -15.12 -5.62 9.29
CA LYS A 62 -15.87 -6.80 9.74
C LYS A 62 -14.92 -7.82 10.35
N GLN A 63 -15.06 -8.08 11.64
CA GLN A 63 -14.12 -8.94 12.38
C GLN A 63 -14.00 -10.36 11.81
N HIS A 64 -15.11 -10.95 11.33
CA HIS A 64 -15.07 -12.29 10.74
C HIS A 64 -14.31 -12.34 9.41
N GLU A 65 -14.35 -11.27 8.60
CA GLU A 65 -13.55 -11.18 7.38
C GLU A 65 -12.06 -11.07 7.72
N LEU A 66 -11.70 -10.26 8.72
CA LEU A 66 -10.31 -10.17 9.20
C LEU A 66 -9.79 -11.54 9.67
N ALA A 67 -10.59 -12.26 10.46
CA ALA A 67 -10.23 -13.59 10.95
C ALA A 67 -10.08 -14.60 9.80
N LYS A 68 -11.00 -14.58 8.82
CA LYS A 68 -10.95 -15.43 7.63
C LYS A 68 -9.66 -15.23 6.84
N PHE A 69 -9.29 -13.99 6.52
CA PHE A 69 -8.06 -13.73 5.78
C PHE A 69 -6.79 -14.01 6.60
N ALA A 70 -6.82 -13.76 7.91
CA ALA A 70 -5.71 -14.10 8.81
C ALA A 70 -5.44 -15.62 8.88
N ALA A 71 -6.50 -16.45 8.83
CA ALA A 71 -6.38 -17.90 8.93
C ALA A 71 -5.62 -18.52 7.75
N ILE A 72 -5.67 -17.90 6.57
CA ILE A 72 -5.05 -18.39 5.34
C ILE A 72 -3.89 -17.51 4.85
N SER A 73 -3.38 -16.57 5.67
CA SER A 73 -2.34 -15.64 5.24
C SER A 73 -1.07 -16.32 4.72
N ASP A 74 -0.67 -17.45 5.31
CA ASP A 74 0.60 -18.11 4.96
C ASP A 74 0.58 -18.72 3.55
N THR A 75 -0.60 -18.95 2.99
CA THR A 75 -0.78 -19.51 1.64
C THR A 75 -0.90 -18.43 0.57
N TRP A 76 -0.61 -17.16 0.88
CA TRP A 76 -0.86 -16.05 -0.06
C TRP A 76 -0.12 -16.20 -1.39
N TRP A 77 1.10 -16.75 -1.35
CA TRP A 77 1.96 -16.95 -2.51
C TRP A 77 1.99 -18.40 -3.03
N ASP A 78 1.15 -19.27 -2.50
CA ASP A 78 0.89 -20.58 -3.11
C ASP A 78 0.01 -20.40 -4.35
N SER A 79 0.58 -20.65 -5.53
CA SER A 79 -0.12 -20.49 -6.82
C SER A 79 -1.27 -21.46 -7.00
N GLU A 80 -1.26 -22.58 -6.28
CA GLU A 80 -2.31 -23.61 -6.33
C GLU A 80 -3.23 -23.57 -5.08
N GLY A 81 -2.94 -22.69 -4.13
CA GLY A 81 -3.69 -22.53 -2.89
C GLY A 81 -4.99 -21.71 -3.03
N PRO A 82 -5.59 -21.29 -1.90
CA PRO A 82 -6.87 -20.56 -1.87
C PRO A 82 -6.89 -19.25 -2.68
N PHE A 83 -5.72 -18.63 -2.88
CA PHE A 83 -5.58 -17.37 -3.62
C PHE A 83 -5.22 -17.56 -5.09
N LYS A 84 -5.21 -18.79 -5.61
CA LYS A 84 -5.00 -19.10 -7.03
C LYS A 84 -5.76 -18.17 -8.00
N PRO A 85 -7.05 -17.83 -7.78
CA PRO A 85 -7.74 -16.89 -8.68
C PRO A 85 -7.08 -15.52 -8.77
N LEU A 86 -6.50 -15.01 -7.67
CA LEU A 86 -5.79 -13.73 -7.66
C LEU A 86 -4.50 -13.78 -8.46
N HIS A 87 -3.76 -14.89 -8.39
CA HIS A 87 -2.54 -15.13 -9.17
C HIS A 87 -2.85 -15.19 -10.66
N VAL A 88 -3.82 -16.00 -11.05
CA VAL A 88 -4.24 -16.18 -12.46
C VAL A 88 -4.77 -14.87 -13.05
N MET A 89 -5.51 -14.08 -12.27
CA MET A 89 -6.07 -12.80 -12.72
C MET A 89 -5.04 -11.66 -12.75
N ASN A 90 -3.91 -11.78 -12.04
CA ASN A 90 -2.96 -10.67 -11.87
C ASN A 90 -2.37 -10.14 -13.17
N PRO A 91 -1.94 -10.98 -14.15
CA PRO A 91 -1.42 -10.49 -15.43
C PRO A 91 -2.41 -9.57 -16.15
N THR A 92 -3.70 -9.93 -16.16
CA THR A 92 -4.76 -9.11 -16.77
C THR A 92 -4.94 -7.79 -16.03
N ARG A 93 -4.96 -7.80 -14.69
CA ARG A 93 -5.03 -6.57 -13.87
C ARG A 93 -3.86 -5.64 -14.16
N ILE A 94 -2.65 -6.17 -14.21
CA ILE A 94 -1.44 -5.41 -14.50
C ILE A 94 -1.47 -4.81 -15.92
N ALA A 95 -1.92 -5.58 -16.92
CA ALA A 95 -2.04 -5.07 -18.28
C ALA A 95 -3.04 -3.89 -18.35
N PHE A 96 -4.18 -4.01 -17.69
CA PHE A 96 -5.18 -2.94 -17.61
C PHE A 96 -4.65 -1.69 -16.90
N ILE A 97 -4.02 -1.86 -15.73
CA ILE A 97 -3.43 -0.76 -14.96
C ILE A 97 -2.34 -0.07 -15.78
N ARG A 98 -1.43 -0.82 -16.41
CA ARG A 98 -0.36 -0.27 -17.25
C ARG A 98 -0.92 0.55 -18.40
N SER A 99 -1.85 0.00 -19.17
CA SER A 99 -2.49 0.72 -20.28
C SER A 99 -3.13 2.02 -19.80
N THR A 100 -3.87 1.95 -18.69
CA THR A 100 -4.60 3.09 -18.13
C THR A 100 -3.67 4.18 -17.62
N LEU A 101 -2.70 3.83 -16.78
CA LEU A 101 -1.78 4.80 -16.17
C LEU A 101 -0.81 5.39 -17.20
N CYS A 102 -0.32 4.60 -18.16
CA CYS A 102 0.56 5.11 -19.22
C CYS A 102 -0.17 6.13 -20.09
N ARG A 103 -1.42 5.86 -20.46
CA ARG A 103 -2.25 6.83 -21.20
C ARG A 103 -2.53 8.09 -20.36
N HIS A 104 -2.90 7.93 -19.09
CA HIS A 104 -3.27 9.06 -18.23
C HIS A 104 -2.08 9.98 -17.91
N PHE A 105 -0.91 9.41 -17.64
CA PHE A 105 0.30 10.14 -17.26
C PHE A 105 1.28 10.33 -18.43
N SER A 106 0.85 10.08 -19.67
CA SER A 106 1.66 10.20 -20.89
C SER A 106 3.02 9.49 -20.79
N LYS A 107 3.03 8.27 -20.25
CA LYS A 107 4.23 7.42 -20.13
C LYS A 107 4.28 6.39 -21.25
N ASP A 108 5.49 5.96 -21.60
CA ASP A 108 5.70 4.87 -22.57
C ASP A 108 5.39 3.51 -21.92
N PRO A 109 4.37 2.76 -22.38
CA PRO A 109 4.04 1.45 -21.83
C PRO A 109 5.05 0.35 -22.17
N ASN A 110 5.96 0.59 -23.11
CA ASN A 110 6.95 -0.38 -23.57
C ASN A 110 8.30 -0.24 -22.87
N CYS A 111 8.51 0.83 -22.10
CA CYS A 111 9.74 0.99 -21.35
C CYS A 111 9.78 0.01 -20.17
N ALA A 112 10.99 -0.29 -19.68
CA ALA A 112 11.19 -1.27 -18.62
C ALA A 112 10.55 -0.85 -17.27
N ARG A 113 10.45 0.46 -17.02
CA ARG A 113 9.94 1.04 -15.78
C ARG A 113 8.86 2.09 -16.07
N PRO A 114 7.69 1.66 -16.59
CA PRO A 114 6.66 2.58 -17.09
C PRO A 114 5.99 3.38 -15.97
N PHE A 115 6.21 3.05 -14.70
CA PHE A 115 5.64 3.76 -13.56
C PHE A 115 6.67 4.57 -12.77
N GLU A 116 7.89 4.74 -13.29
CA GLU A 116 8.93 5.58 -12.65
C GLU A 116 8.36 6.95 -12.25
N GLY A 117 8.57 7.34 -11.00
CA GLY A 117 8.10 8.61 -10.44
C GLY A 117 6.61 8.66 -10.06
N LEU A 118 5.84 7.57 -10.24
CA LEU A 118 4.48 7.47 -9.73
C LEU A 118 4.48 7.02 -8.26
N LYS A 119 3.53 7.55 -7.49
CA LYS A 119 3.20 7.09 -6.13
C LYS A 119 1.85 6.39 -6.18
N ILE A 120 1.77 5.14 -5.74
CA ILE A 120 0.55 4.31 -5.81
C ILE A 120 0.22 3.79 -4.41
N VAL A 121 -1.07 3.82 -4.05
CA VAL A 121 -1.59 3.17 -2.84
C VAL A 121 -2.41 1.95 -3.24
N ASP A 122 -2.08 0.78 -2.70
CA ASP A 122 -2.83 -0.48 -2.87
C ASP A 122 -3.60 -0.78 -1.58
N VAL A 123 -4.91 -0.53 -1.59
CA VAL A 123 -5.79 -0.67 -0.42
C VAL A 123 -6.39 -2.07 -0.39
N GLY A 124 -6.16 -2.80 0.69
CA GLY A 124 -6.43 -4.24 0.75
C GLY A 124 -5.35 -5.04 0.01
N CYS A 125 -4.08 -4.64 0.16
CA CYS A 125 -2.96 -5.22 -0.58
C CYS A 125 -2.71 -6.70 -0.25
N GLY A 126 -3.23 -7.20 0.87
CA GLY A 126 -3.02 -8.57 1.30
C GLY A 126 -1.54 -8.93 1.41
N GLY A 127 -1.16 -10.07 0.87
CA GLY A 127 0.22 -10.53 0.75
C GLY A 127 1.01 -9.92 -0.41
N GLY A 128 0.51 -8.89 -1.09
CA GLY A 128 1.33 -8.09 -2.02
C GLY A 128 1.36 -8.53 -3.49
N ILE A 129 0.49 -9.48 -3.90
CA ILE A 129 0.43 -10.00 -5.29
C ILE A 129 0.37 -8.89 -6.34
N LEU A 130 -0.38 -7.82 -6.08
CA LEU A 130 -0.50 -6.67 -6.98
C LEU A 130 0.59 -5.61 -6.69
N SER A 131 0.81 -5.28 -5.42
CA SER A 131 1.78 -4.27 -4.99
C SER A 131 3.18 -4.49 -5.56
N GLU A 132 3.68 -5.72 -5.56
CA GLU A 132 5.05 -6.02 -6.00
C GLU A 132 5.30 -5.78 -7.50
N PRO A 133 4.48 -6.27 -8.45
CA PRO A 133 4.66 -5.94 -9.87
C PRO A 133 4.53 -4.44 -10.15
N LEU A 134 3.69 -3.71 -9.42
CA LEU A 134 3.61 -2.25 -9.52
C LEU A 134 4.94 -1.58 -9.12
N ALA A 135 5.54 -2.04 -8.02
CA ALA A 135 6.86 -1.57 -7.58
C ALA A 135 7.98 -1.94 -8.56
N ARG A 136 7.97 -3.16 -9.12
CA ARG A 136 8.92 -3.59 -10.16
C ARG A 136 8.84 -2.73 -11.42
N MET A 137 7.66 -2.25 -11.78
CA MET A 137 7.47 -1.32 -12.90
C MET A 137 7.91 0.13 -12.58
N GLY A 138 8.47 0.39 -11.40
CA GLY A 138 9.10 1.66 -11.04
C GLY A 138 8.26 2.59 -10.16
N ALA A 139 7.06 2.17 -9.75
CA ALA A 139 6.26 2.96 -8.82
C ALA A 139 6.82 2.91 -7.39
N ALA A 140 6.67 3.99 -6.64
CA ALA A 140 6.73 3.98 -5.18
C ALA A 140 5.37 3.51 -4.65
N VAL A 141 5.31 2.28 -4.13
CA VAL A 141 4.05 1.64 -3.73
C VAL A 141 3.91 1.63 -2.21
N THR A 142 2.74 2.09 -1.74
CA THR A 142 2.30 1.94 -0.37
C THR A 142 1.17 0.91 -0.30
N GLY A 143 1.44 -0.25 0.30
CA GLY A 143 0.42 -1.27 0.54
C GLY A 143 -0.23 -1.08 1.91
N VAL A 144 -1.55 -1.16 1.97
CA VAL A 144 -2.34 -1.06 3.20
C VAL A 144 -3.25 -2.27 3.33
N ASP A 145 -3.25 -2.91 4.49
CA ASP A 145 -4.18 -4.00 4.81
C ASP A 145 -4.54 -3.94 6.30
N ALA A 146 -5.74 -4.41 6.63
CA ALA A 146 -6.23 -4.46 8.01
C ALA A 146 -5.69 -5.67 8.78
N VAL A 147 -5.25 -6.71 8.08
CA VAL A 147 -4.72 -7.95 8.67
C VAL A 147 -3.20 -7.89 8.70
N GLU A 148 -2.63 -7.78 9.91
CA GLU A 148 -1.17 -7.72 10.11
C GLU A 148 -0.42 -8.90 9.50
N LYS A 149 -0.98 -10.11 9.63
CA LYS A 149 -0.35 -11.32 9.11
C LYS A 149 -0.17 -11.25 7.59
N ASN A 150 -1.13 -10.68 6.87
CA ASN A 150 -1.03 -10.43 5.43
C ASN A 150 0.12 -9.47 5.11
N ILE A 151 0.23 -8.36 5.85
CA ILE A 151 1.33 -7.39 5.69
C ILE A 151 2.69 -8.06 5.93
N ASN A 152 2.81 -8.94 6.92
CA ASN A 152 4.05 -9.67 7.17
C ASN A 152 4.40 -10.60 6.02
N VAL A 153 3.42 -11.32 5.45
CA VAL A 153 3.62 -12.14 4.24
C VAL A 153 4.08 -11.28 3.06
N ALA A 154 3.46 -10.11 2.85
CA ALA A 154 3.88 -9.17 1.79
C ALA A 154 5.31 -8.68 1.98
N ARG A 155 5.72 -8.33 3.21
CA ARG A 155 7.10 -7.91 3.52
C ARG A 155 8.10 -9.01 3.26
N LEU A 156 7.79 -10.23 3.72
CA LEU A 156 8.68 -11.39 3.55
C LEU A 156 8.90 -11.70 2.07
N HIS A 157 7.82 -11.75 1.28
CA HIS A 157 7.94 -12.05 -0.15
C HIS A 157 8.66 -10.93 -0.91
N ALA A 158 8.38 -9.66 -0.59
CA ALA A 158 9.11 -8.53 -1.15
C ALA A 158 10.62 -8.60 -0.86
N ALA A 159 11.02 -9.04 0.34
CA ALA A 159 12.43 -9.19 0.70
C ALA A 159 13.14 -10.29 -0.10
N LEU A 160 12.46 -11.38 -0.46
CA LEU A 160 13.01 -12.44 -1.32
C LEU A 160 13.32 -11.97 -2.75
N LEU A 161 12.66 -10.90 -3.21
CA LEU A 161 12.90 -10.31 -4.52
C LEU A 161 14.04 -9.28 -4.53
N LEU A 162 14.54 -8.89 -3.35
CA LEU A 162 15.61 -7.92 -3.18
C LEU A 162 17.00 -8.56 -3.01
N THR A 163 17.05 -9.87 -2.78
CA THR A 163 18.27 -10.70 -2.71
C THR A 163 18.61 -11.32 -4.05
#